data_AF-A0A975D124-F1
#
_entry.id   AF-A0A975D124-F1
#
_cell.length_a   1.000
_cell.length_b   1.000
_cell.length_c   1.000
_cell.angle_alpha   90.00
_cell.angle_beta   90.00
_cell.angle_gamma   90.00
#
_symmetry.space_group_name_H-M   'P 1'
#
loop_
_entity.id
_entity.type
_entity.pdbx_description
1 polymer ?
#
loop_
_entity_poly.entity_id
_entity_poly.type
_entity_poly.pdbx_seq_one_letter_code
_entity_poly.pdbx_strand_id
1 'polypeptide(L)'
;MARRNEIPSRDAEISALVSIAQVRMFELAKKRGFTAKVLHLETGISTSTLGGWIAGTSMMPLDGFVKLAAIEDFPNELLSLPFEAAKRSISDAEPDETDVDDAAIAALEYALEWARARHPASPSGTRIDHTEKPNVAQAGRHLADRAGKVGGA
;
A
#
# COMPACT_ATOMS: atom_id res chain seq x y z
N MET A 1 -24.51 -37.60 -12.09
CA MET A 1 -25.17 -36.47 -11.37
C MET A 1 -24.07 -35.65 -10.71
N ALA A 2 -23.74 -34.50 -11.27
CA ALA A 2 -22.69 -33.62 -10.75
C ALA A 2 -23.16 -32.98 -9.44
N ARG A 3 -22.33 -33.05 -8.39
CA ARG A 3 -22.56 -32.35 -7.12
C ARG A 3 -22.62 -30.86 -7.44
N ARG A 4 -23.71 -30.19 -7.05
CA ARG A 4 -23.77 -28.72 -7.03
C ARG A 4 -22.61 -28.25 -6.15
N ASN A 5 -21.72 -27.46 -6.73
CA ASN A 5 -20.72 -26.71 -5.97
C ASN A 5 -21.48 -25.72 -5.08
N GLU A 6 -21.73 -26.10 -3.84
CA GLU A 6 -22.10 -25.17 -2.78
C GLU A 6 -20.91 -24.23 -2.59
N ILE A 7 -21.01 -23.02 -3.14
CA ILE A 7 -20.08 -21.94 -2.80
C ILE A 7 -20.33 -21.65 -1.30
N PRO A 8 -19.31 -21.75 -0.44
CA PRO A 8 -19.51 -21.77 1.00
C PRO A 8 -20.00 -20.40 1.47
N SER A 9 -21.00 -20.37 2.36
CA SER A 9 -21.67 -19.20 2.98
C SER A 9 -20.81 -17.94 3.17
N ARG A 10 -19.54 -18.13 3.49
CA ARG A 10 -18.55 -17.08 3.74
C ARG A 10 -18.23 -16.22 2.51
N ASP A 11 -18.24 -16.78 1.31
CA ASP A 11 -18.00 -16.02 0.07
C ASP A 11 -19.20 -15.11 -0.28
N ALA A 12 -20.42 -15.59 -0.02
CA ALA A 12 -21.64 -14.80 -0.18
C ALA A 12 -21.68 -13.63 0.82
N GLU A 13 -21.22 -13.85 2.06
CA GLU A 13 -21.08 -12.82 3.09
C GLU A 13 -20.04 -11.76 2.68
N ILE A 14 -18.88 -12.17 2.18
CA ILE A 14 -17.83 -11.23 1.71
C ILE A 14 -18.35 -10.41 0.53
N SER A 15 -18.98 -11.05 -0.47
CA SER A 15 -19.54 -10.35 -1.62
C SER A 15 -20.61 -9.32 -1.21
N ALA A 16 -21.45 -9.64 -0.22
CA ALA A 16 -22.46 -8.72 0.31
C ALA A 16 -21.82 -7.52 1.02
N LEU A 17 -20.80 -7.76 1.86
CA LEU A 17 -20.07 -6.70 2.56
C LEU A 17 -19.36 -5.75 1.58
N VAL A 18 -18.70 -6.30 0.57
CA VAL A 18 -18.05 -5.51 -0.50
C VAL A 18 -19.10 -4.69 -1.27
N SER A 19 -20.27 -5.25 -1.54
CA SER A 19 -21.37 -4.54 -2.23
C SER A 19 -21.85 -3.33 -1.43
N ILE A 20 -22.06 -3.50 -0.11
CA ILE A 20 -22.47 -2.41 0.79
C ILE A 20 -21.38 -1.33 0.84
N ALA A 21 -20.12 -1.75 0.95
CA ALA A 21 -18.98 -0.83 0.98
C ALA A 21 -18.83 -0.04 -0.33
N GLN A 22 -19.05 -0.68 -1.49
CA GLN A 22 -19.04 -0.01 -2.79
C GLN A 22 -20.11 1.09 -2.88
N VAL A 23 -21.35 0.80 -2.46
CA VAL A 23 -22.42 1.82 -2.44
C VAL A 23 -22.04 2.98 -1.51
N ARG A 24 -21.57 2.67 -0.31
CA ARG A 24 -21.13 3.67 0.68
C ARG A 24 -19.97 4.53 0.15
N MET A 25 -19.02 3.93 -0.56
CA MET A 25 -17.92 4.63 -1.22
C MET A 25 -18.45 5.68 -2.19
N PHE A 26 -19.36 5.31 -3.10
CA PHE A 26 -19.94 6.24 -4.06
C PHE A 26 -20.82 7.32 -3.43
N GLU A 27 -21.58 6.99 -2.36
CA GLU A 27 -22.35 7.97 -1.61
C GLU A 27 -21.46 9.05 -0.97
N LEU A 28 -20.35 8.63 -0.36
CA LEU A 28 -19.38 9.54 0.23
C LEU A 28 -18.61 10.33 -0.82
N ALA A 29 -18.23 9.69 -1.92
CA ALA A 29 -17.58 10.34 -3.06
C ALA A 29 -18.48 11.46 -3.62
N LYS A 30 -19.78 11.19 -3.78
CA LYS A 30 -20.75 12.19 -4.25
C LYS A 30 -20.84 13.40 -3.32
N LYS A 31 -20.79 13.21 -2.00
CA LYS A 31 -20.78 14.33 -1.02
C LYS A 31 -19.54 15.21 -1.16
N ARG A 32 -18.46 14.69 -1.74
CA ARG A 32 -17.19 15.39 -1.99
C ARG A 32 -17.05 15.91 -3.42
N GLY A 33 -18.12 15.86 -4.23
CA GLY A 33 -18.13 16.39 -5.59
C GLY A 33 -17.85 15.38 -6.70
N PHE A 34 -17.49 14.13 -6.36
CA PHE A 34 -17.30 13.04 -7.33
C PHE A 34 -18.65 12.47 -7.79
N THR A 35 -19.37 13.27 -8.59
CA THR A 35 -20.63 12.86 -9.20
C THR A 35 -20.39 11.85 -10.32
N ALA A 36 -21.42 11.09 -10.71
CA ALA A 36 -21.33 10.17 -11.86
C ALA A 36 -20.86 10.85 -13.15
N LYS A 37 -21.19 12.15 -13.34
CA LYS A 37 -20.71 12.94 -14.47
C LYS A 37 -19.21 13.22 -14.38
N VAL A 38 -18.73 13.63 -13.21
CA VAL A 38 -17.29 13.88 -12.97
C VAL A 38 -16.51 12.58 -13.17
N LEU A 39 -16.95 11.50 -12.53
CA LEU A 39 -16.32 10.18 -12.67
C LEU A 39 -16.28 9.70 -14.12
N HIS A 40 -17.36 9.92 -14.89
CA HIS A 40 -17.37 9.60 -16.31
C HIS A 40 -16.30 10.38 -17.10
N LEU A 41 -16.15 11.68 -16.83
CA LEU A 41 -15.18 12.54 -17.50
C LEU A 41 -13.74 12.16 -17.15
N GLU A 42 -13.46 11.88 -15.87
CA GLU A 42 -12.12 11.50 -15.40
C GLU A 42 -11.69 10.10 -15.87
N THR A 43 -12.63 9.14 -15.92
CA THR A 43 -12.28 7.72 -16.12
C THR A 43 -12.66 7.16 -17.49
N GLY A 44 -13.50 7.87 -18.25
CA GLY A 44 -14.12 7.37 -19.49
C GLY A 44 -15.15 6.25 -19.29
N ILE A 45 -15.45 5.86 -18.04
CA ILE A 45 -16.43 4.81 -17.75
C ILE A 45 -17.83 5.33 -18.05
N SER A 46 -18.64 4.57 -18.79
CA SER A 46 -19.97 5.03 -19.19
C SER A 46 -20.85 5.35 -17.98
N THR A 47 -21.70 6.37 -18.09
CA THR A 47 -22.64 6.76 -17.03
C THR A 47 -23.62 5.64 -16.68
N SER A 48 -23.96 4.76 -17.65
CA SER A 48 -24.78 3.58 -17.41
C SER A 48 -24.05 2.56 -16.52
N THR A 49 -22.78 2.28 -16.81
CA THR A 49 -21.94 1.39 -16.00
C THR A 49 -21.76 1.94 -14.58
N LEU A 50 -21.41 3.23 -14.46
CA LEU A 50 -21.32 3.91 -13.16
C LEU A 50 -22.64 3.86 -12.40
N GLY A 51 -23.77 4.06 -13.08
CA GLY A 51 -25.10 3.95 -12.47
C GLY A 51 -25.36 2.57 -11.86
N GLY A 52 -24.91 1.51 -12.53
CA GLY A 52 -25.00 0.15 -12.01
C GLY A 52 -24.14 -0.08 -10.76
N TRP A 53 -22.94 0.50 -10.71
CA TRP A 53 -22.05 0.37 -9.55
C TRP A 53 -22.51 1.21 -8.36
N ILE A 54 -22.94 2.45 -8.61
CA ILE A 54 -23.47 3.36 -7.59
C ILE A 54 -24.72 2.78 -6.93
N ALA A 55 -25.61 2.18 -7.72
CA ALA A 55 -26.83 1.56 -7.21
C ALA A 55 -26.59 0.18 -6.57
N GLY A 56 -25.39 -0.37 -6.65
CA GLY A 56 -25.07 -1.72 -6.17
C GLY A 56 -25.75 -2.85 -6.96
N THR A 57 -26.31 -2.56 -8.14
CA THR A 57 -26.94 -3.57 -9.00
C THR A 57 -25.92 -4.39 -9.79
N SER A 58 -24.68 -3.90 -9.86
CA SER A 58 -23.54 -4.61 -10.42
C SER A 58 -22.29 -4.35 -9.60
N MET A 59 -21.44 -5.37 -9.47
CA MET A 59 -20.13 -5.24 -8.84
C MET A 59 -19.14 -4.58 -9.77
N MET A 60 -18.37 -3.66 -9.21
CA MET A 60 -17.30 -2.99 -9.92
C MET A 60 -16.14 -3.98 -10.09
N PRO A 61 -15.70 -4.24 -11.33
CA PRO A 61 -14.50 -5.02 -11.58
C PRO A 61 -13.24 -4.23 -11.19
N LEU A 62 -12.13 -4.95 -10.99
CA LEU A 62 -10.87 -4.36 -10.53
C LEU A 62 -10.33 -3.28 -11.48
N ASP A 63 -10.52 -3.41 -12.79
CA ASP A 63 -10.11 -2.39 -13.76
C ASP A 63 -10.90 -1.08 -13.58
N GLY A 64 -12.19 -1.17 -13.25
CA GLY A 64 -13.01 -0.03 -12.86
C GLY A 64 -12.50 0.62 -11.58
N PHE A 65 -12.11 -0.19 -10.59
CA PHE A 65 -11.54 0.29 -9.33
C PHE A 65 -10.22 1.02 -9.54
N VAL A 66 -9.30 0.46 -10.34
CA VAL A 66 -8.00 1.08 -10.67
C VAL A 66 -8.20 2.40 -11.42
N LYS A 67 -9.18 2.49 -12.32
CA LYS A 67 -9.51 3.75 -12.99
C LYS A 67 -9.99 4.84 -12.04
N LEU A 68 -10.74 4.48 -10.98
CA LEU A 68 -11.11 5.44 -9.94
C LEU A 68 -9.90 5.85 -9.09
N ALA A 69 -9.01 4.90 -8.79
CA ALA A 69 -7.79 5.16 -8.03
C ALA A 69 -6.77 6.04 -8.79
N ALA A 70 -6.83 6.06 -10.12
CA ALA A 70 -5.98 6.90 -10.95
C ALA A 70 -6.44 8.37 -11.03
N ILE A 71 -7.58 8.72 -10.43
CA ILE A 71 -8.05 10.10 -10.36
C ILE A 71 -7.23 10.81 -9.27
N GLU A 72 -6.52 11.87 -9.63
CA GLU A 72 -5.54 12.59 -8.77
C GLU A 72 -6.10 12.97 -7.38
N ASP A 73 -7.33 13.50 -7.32
CA ASP A 73 -7.94 13.95 -6.06
C ASP A 73 -8.86 12.90 -5.40
N PHE A 74 -8.92 11.67 -5.92
CA PHE A 74 -9.86 10.69 -5.38
C PHE A 74 -9.35 10.12 -4.04
N PRO A 75 -10.07 10.31 -2.93
CA PRO A 75 -9.51 10.03 -1.61
C PRO A 75 -9.30 8.54 -1.34
N ASN A 76 -8.10 8.18 -0.87
CA ASN A 76 -7.72 6.82 -0.52
C ASN A 76 -8.57 6.20 0.59
N GLU A 77 -9.11 6.99 1.52
CA GLU A 77 -10.03 6.48 2.53
C GLU A 77 -11.34 5.99 1.93
N LEU A 78 -11.76 6.51 0.76
CA LEU A 78 -12.93 6.01 0.04
C LEU A 78 -12.61 4.71 -0.68
N LEU A 79 -11.45 4.65 -1.35
CA LEU A 79 -10.94 3.44 -2.00
C LEU A 79 -10.67 2.31 -1.01
N SER A 80 -10.42 2.64 0.26
CA SER A 80 -10.22 1.66 1.34
C SER A 80 -11.51 0.95 1.77
N LEU A 81 -12.69 1.52 1.51
CA LEU A 81 -13.97 0.99 2.03
C LEU A 81 -14.24 -0.47 1.62
N PRO A 82 -14.05 -0.89 0.34
CA PRO A 82 -14.23 -2.28 -0.06
C PRO A 82 -13.30 -3.28 0.67
N PHE A 83 -12.22 -2.81 1.30
CA PHE A 83 -11.24 -3.63 2.01
C PHE A 83 -11.46 -3.70 3.53
N GLU A 84 -12.44 -2.99 4.09
CA GLU A 84 -12.71 -2.94 5.54
C GLU A 84 -12.91 -4.34 6.14
N ALA A 85 -13.64 -5.22 5.44
CA ALA A 85 -13.88 -6.60 5.88
C ALA A 85 -12.59 -7.42 6.04
N ALA A 86 -11.55 -7.08 5.27
CA ALA A 86 -10.23 -7.69 5.35
C ALA A 86 -9.29 -6.96 6.33
N LYS A 87 -9.76 -5.89 6.99
CA LYS A 87 -8.95 -5.02 7.86
C LYS A 87 -7.71 -4.46 7.15
N ARG A 88 -7.87 -4.08 5.88
CA ARG A 88 -6.84 -3.46 5.04
C ARG A 88 -7.30 -2.07 4.61
N SER A 89 -6.34 -1.21 4.31
CA SER A 89 -6.55 0.14 3.76
C SER A 89 -5.61 0.36 2.58
N ILE A 90 -6.02 1.24 1.68
CA ILE A 90 -5.16 1.83 0.67
C ILE A 90 -4.62 3.13 1.25
N SER A 91 -3.33 3.34 1.09
CA SER A 91 -2.64 4.58 1.37
C SER A 91 -1.71 4.85 0.20
N ASP A 92 -1.47 6.12 -0.08
CA ASP A 92 -0.36 6.50 -0.94
C ASP A 92 0.91 6.03 -0.22
N ALA A 93 1.72 5.25 -0.92
CA ALA A 93 3.14 5.27 -0.63
C ALA A 93 3.65 6.47 -1.41
N GLU A 94 4.06 7.53 -0.72
CA GLU A 94 4.97 8.51 -1.33
C GLU A 94 6.15 7.68 -1.89
N PRO A 95 6.38 7.68 -3.22
CA PRO A 95 7.35 6.77 -3.84
C PRO A 95 8.75 6.86 -3.24
N ASP A 96 9.07 7.98 -2.60
CA ASP A 96 10.30 8.31 -1.90
C ASP A 96 10.27 8.00 -0.39
N GLU A 97 9.11 7.88 0.26
CA GLU A 97 9.05 7.58 1.71
C GLU A 97 9.55 6.17 2.02
N THR A 98 9.31 5.20 1.14
CA THR A 98 9.85 3.84 1.31
C THR A 98 11.37 3.82 1.19
N ASP A 99 11.94 4.63 0.29
CA ASP A 99 13.38 4.77 0.13
C ASP A 99 14.02 5.50 1.32
N VAL A 100 13.32 6.49 1.90
CA VAL A 100 13.74 7.22 3.11
C VAL A 100 13.71 6.30 4.33
N ASP A 101 12.65 5.50 4.51
CA ASP A 101 12.54 4.54 5.61
C ASP A 101 13.61 3.45 5.51
N ASP A 102 13.83 2.89 4.32
CA ASP A 102 14.89 1.90 4.07
C ASP A 102 16.29 2.49 4.35
N ALA A 103 16.53 3.75 3.96
CA ALA A 103 17.78 4.43 4.26
C ALA A 103 17.96 4.71 5.76
N ALA A 104 16.88 5.08 6.46
CA ALA A 104 16.89 5.29 7.91
C ALA A 104 17.19 3.98 8.66
N ILE A 105 16.57 2.87 8.25
CA ILE A 105 16.84 1.54 8.81
C ILE A 105 18.30 1.16 8.58
N ALA A 106 18.81 1.29 7.34
CA ALA A 106 20.20 0.96 7.02
C ALA A 106 21.21 1.84 7.79
N ALA A 107 20.85 3.11 8.07
CA ALA A 107 21.67 4.01 8.88
C ALA A 107 21.76 3.55 10.34
N LEU A 108 20.64 3.11 10.92
CA LEU A 108 20.60 2.54 12.27
C LEU A 108 21.39 1.24 12.37
N GLU A 109 21.27 0.35 11.39
CA GLU A 109 22.05 -0.89 11.33
C GLU A 109 23.56 -0.60 11.32
N TYR A 110 24.01 0.32 10.47
CA TYR A 110 25.41 0.72 10.42
C TYR A 110 25.88 1.34 11.74
N ALA A 111 25.10 2.23 12.34
CA ALA A 111 25.44 2.85 13.61
C ALA A 111 25.57 1.82 14.74
N LEU A 112 24.66 0.84 14.78
CA LEU A 112 24.69 -0.26 15.77
C LEU A 112 25.91 -1.16 15.59
N GLU A 113 26.22 -1.58 14.36
CA GLU A 113 27.39 -2.41 14.09
C GLU A 113 28.70 -1.67 14.39
N TRP A 114 28.79 -0.39 14.05
CA TRP A 114 29.93 0.45 14.40
C TRP A 114 30.08 0.59 15.92
N ALA A 115 28.98 0.81 16.64
CA ALA A 115 29.00 0.95 18.10
C ALA A 115 29.38 -0.36 18.80
N ARG A 116 28.87 -1.50 18.32
CA ARG A 116 29.24 -2.84 18.80
C ARG A 116 30.72 -3.11 18.61
N ALA A 117 31.26 -2.81 17.43
CA ALA A 117 32.67 -3.04 17.11
C ALA A 117 33.64 -2.12 17.87
N ARG A 118 33.14 -1.04 18.51
CA ARG A 118 33.94 -0.16 19.37
C ARG A 118 33.61 -0.30 20.85
N HIS A 119 32.70 -1.20 21.19
CA HIS A 119 32.34 -1.42 22.57
C HIS A 119 33.52 -2.06 23.31
N PRO A 120 33.90 -1.61 24.53
CA PRO A 120 35.05 -2.17 25.25
C PRO A 120 35.02 -3.69 25.46
N ALA A 121 33.84 -4.31 25.40
CA ALA A 121 33.64 -5.76 25.49
C ALA A 121 33.63 -6.49 24.13
N SER A 122 33.87 -5.79 23.02
CA SER A 122 34.04 -6.42 21.71
C SER A 122 35.37 -7.21 21.69
N PRO A 123 35.54 -8.18 20.76
CA PRO A 123 36.76 -8.97 20.62
C PRO A 123 38.05 -8.14 20.60
N SER A 124 37.96 -6.91 20.11
CA SER A 124 39.10 -6.03 19.84
C SER A 124 39.07 -4.76 20.71
N GLY A 125 38.16 -4.73 21.69
CA GLY A 125 37.92 -3.61 22.58
C GLY A 125 37.39 -2.39 21.84
N THR A 126 38.09 -1.26 21.90
CA THR A 126 37.64 -0.02 21.23
C THR A 126 38.17 0.13 19.80
N ARG A 127 39.06 -0.77 19.37
CA ARG A 127 39.58 -0.80 17.99
C ARG A 127 38.76 -1.79 17.19
N ILE A 128 38.48 -1.44 15.93
CA ILE A 128 37.85 -2.35 14.97
C ILE A 128 38.96 -3.14 14.27
N ASP A 129 39.00 -4.46 14.43
CA ASP A 129 40.01 -5.31 13.77
C ASP A 129 39.46 -6.13 12.59
N HIS A 130 40.30 -7.01 12.04
CA HIS A 130 39.98 -7.88 10.91
C HIS A 130 38.75 -8.80 11.08
N THR A 131 38.35 -9.11 12.32
CA THR A 131 37.19 -9.95 12.64
C THR A 131 35.87 -9.17 12.60
N GLU A 132 35.88 -7.88 12.93
CA GLU A 132 34.69 -7.02 13.00
C GLU A 132 34.54 -6.15 11.74
N LYS A 133 35.66 -5.79 11.11
CA LYS A 133 35.71 -4.93 9.92
C LYS A 133 34.83 -5.42 8.76
N PRO A 134 34.69 -6.74 8.48
CA PRO A 134 33.79 -7.21 7.43
C PRO A 134 32.32 -6.82 7.69
N ASN A 135 31.85 -6.95 8.93
CA ASN A 135 30.46 -6.66 9.30
C ASN A 135 30.17 -5.16 9.21
N VAL A 136 31.06 -4.33 9.76
CA VAL A 136 30.95 -2.87 9.67
C VAL A 136 31.01 -2.40 8.21
N ALA A 137 31.88 -2.99 7.39
CA ALA A 137 31.96 -2.67 5.97
C ALA A 137 30.73 -3.12 5.18
N GLN A 138 30.12 -4.25 5.54
CA GLN A 138 28.87 -4.71 4.93
C GLN A 138 27.71 -3.79 5.27
N ALA A 139 27.54 -3.42 6.53
CA ALA A 139 26.51 -2.46 6.95
C ALA A 139 26.73 -1.09 6.30
N GLY A 140 27.98 -0.64 6.17
CA GLY A 140 28.31 0.62 5.47
C GLY A 140 27.98 0.59 3.98
N ARG A 141 28.19 -0.54 3.30
CA ARG A 141 27.75 -0.72 1.90
C ARG A 141 26.23 -0.72 1.76
N HIS A 142 25.53 -1.36 2.71
CA HIS A 142 24.07 -1.37 2.71
C HIS A 142 23.51 0.05 2.87
N LEU A 143 24.04 0.83 3.82
CA LEU A 143 23.70 2.24 3.97
C LEU A 143 23.97 3.05 2.71
N ALA A 144 25.15 2.91 2.10
CA ALA A 144 25.50 3.66 0.88
C ALA A 144 24.53 3.35 -0.29
N ASP A 145 24.12 2.09 -0.45
CA ASP A 145 23.14 1.68 -1.46
C ASP A 145 21.75 2.29 -1.22
N ARG A 146 21.26 2.26 0.03
CA ARG A 146 19.93 2.83 0.36
C ARG A 146 19.90 4.34 0.33
N ALA A 147 20.93 4.99 0.87
CA ALA A 147 21.05 6.45 0.81
C ALA A 147 21.15 6.98 -0.63
N GLY A 148 21.73 6.20 -1.56
CA GLY A 148 21.80 6.56 -2.98
C GLY A 148 20.47 6.47 -3.73
N LYS A 149 19.44 5.84 -3.13
CA LYS A 149 18.08 5.72 -3.68
C LYS A 149 17.15 6.83 -3.20
N VAL A 150 17.47 7.45 -2.06
CA VAL A 150 16.74 8.61 -1.54
C VAL A 150 16.94 9.82 -2.47
N GLY A 151 15.86 10.23 -3.14
CA GLY A 151 15.85 11.41 -4.02
C GLY A 151 16.39 11.18 -5.45
N GLY A 152 16.53 9.92 -5.87
CA GLY A 152 16.82 9.56 -7.26
C GLY A 152 15.53 9.34 -8.06
N ALA A 153 15.24 10.23 -9.01
CA ALA A 153 14.25 9.99 -10.06
C ALA A 153 14.67 8.85 -11.01
#